data_AF-B5IA13-F1
#
_entry.id   AF-B5IA13-F1
#
_cell.length_a   1.000
_cell.length_b   1.000
_cell.length_c   1.000
_cell.angle_alpha   90.00
_cell.angle_beta   90.00
_cell.angle_gamma   90.00
#
_symmetry.space_group_name_H-M   'P 1'
#
loop_
_entity.id
_entity.type
_entity.pdbx_description
1 polymer ?
#
loop_
_entity_poly.entity_id
_entity_poly.type
_entity_poly.pdbx_seq_one_letter_code
_entity_poly.pdbx_strand_id
1 'polypeptide(L)'
;MKRIYKKEEGVSPVIATILMVAITVVLAATVWLLVSGYMGGSTQPNLTASLTYDVQTSNPTAGYVNISVAMSSPSSADFTKVIIGINGTYPTGKYLSADGTGTITINSVTYNVKVIDYDGNGKLSTGDVIYIYGHNLNGATISLAISGYSGSQQITIP
;
A
#
# COMPACT_ATOMS: atom_id res chain seq x y z
N MET A 1 -57.26 2.81 -57.35
CA MET A 1 -56.22 2.22 -56.46
C MET A 1 -56.33 2.90 -55.10
N LYS A 2 -56.67 2.18 -54.02
CA LYS A 2 -56.80 2.73 -52.66
C LYS A 2 -55.45 2.63 -51.95
N ARG A 3 -54.84 3.75 -51.58
CA ARG A 3 -53.62 3.78 -50.76
C ARG A 3 -54.01 3.74 -49.28
N ILE A 4 -53.57 2.69 -48.58
CA ILE A 4 -53.70 2.57 -47.13
C ILE A 4 -52.54 3.35 -46.50
N TYR A 5 -52.85 4.46 -45.83
CA TYR A 5 -51.88 5.15 -44.97
C TYR A 5 -51.90 4.46 -43.61
N LYS A 6 -50.78 3.84 -43.24
CA LYS A 6 -50.57 3.31 -41.89
C LYS A 6 -50.40 4.52 -40.97
N LYS A 7 -51.34 4.75 -40.05
CA LYS A 7 -51.18 5.75 -39.00
C LYS A 7 -50.19 5.19 -38.00
N GLU A 8 -49.01 5.79 -37.89
CA GLU A 8 -48.10 5.50 -36.79
C GLU A 8 -48.64 6.25 -35.58
N GLU A 9 -49.21 5.51 -34.62
CA GLU A 9 -49.76 6.08 -33.40
C GLU A 9 -48.60 6.61 -32.56
N GLY A 10 -48.43 7.93 -32.54
CA GLY A 10 -47.50 8.60 -31.66
C GLY A 10 -47.87 8.34 -30.20
N VAL A 11 -46.85 8.04 -29.40
CA VAL A 11 -47.00 7.82 -27.95
C VAL A 11 -47.67 9.06 -27.33
N SER A 12 -48.69 8.85 -26.49
CA SER A 12 -49.43 9.95 -25.85
C SER A 12 -48.48 10.92 -25.12
N PRO A 13 -48.72 12.25 -25.15
CA PRO A 13 -47.86 13.24 -24.50
C PRO A 13 -47.57 12.95 -23.03
N VAL A 14 -48.52 12.39 -22.30
CA VAL A 14 -48.38 12.02 -20.88
C VAL A 14 -47.60 10.71 -20.71
N ILE A 15 -47.75 9.77 -21.63
CA ILE A 15 -47.03 8.50 -21.57
C ILE A 15 -45.55 8.73 -21.91
N ALA A 16 -45.27 9.66 -22.83
CA ALA A 16 -43.92 10.06 -23.19
C ALA A 16 -43.13 10.62 -21.99
N THR A 17 -43.77 11.45 -21.17
CA THR A 17 -43.11 12.04 -20.00
C THR A 17 -42.84 11.01 -18.91
N ILE A 18 -43.77 10.08 -18.68
CA ILE A 18 -43.57 8.98 -17.70
C ILE A 18 -42.39 8.09 -18.14
N LEU A 19 -42.30 7.73 -19.42
CA LEU A 19 -41.21 6.90 -19.94
C LEU A 19 -39.86 7.61 -19.85
N MET A 20 -39.82 8.91 -20.16
CA MET A 20 -38.59 9.69 -20.07
C MET A 20 -38.08 9.80 -18.64
N VAL A 21 -38.97 10.10 -17.68
CA VAL A 21 -38.62 10.24 -16.27
C VAL A 21 -38.23 8.89 -15.67
N ALA A 22 -38.93 7.81 -16.02
CA ALA A 22 -38.62 6.49 -15.50
C ALA A 22 -37.19 6.05 -15.85
N ILE A 23 -36.78 6.23 -17.11
CA ILE A 23 -35.42 5.85 -17.55
C ILE A 23 -34.37 6.75 -16.90
N THR A 24 -34.58 8.06 -16.81
CA THR A 24 -33.58 8.97 -16.24
C THR A 24 -33.38 8.75 -14.75
N VAL A 25 -34.43 8.42 -13.99
CA VAL A 25 -34.31 8.09 -12.56
C VAL A 25 -33.50 6.80 -12.37
N VAL A 26 -33.76 5.77 -13.19
CA VAL A 26 -32.99 4.53 -13.16
C VAL A 26 -31.54 4.78 -13.53
N LEU A 27 -31.27 5.52 -14.60
CA LEU A 27 -29.92 5.85 -15.03
C LEU A 27 -29.17 6.69 -13.98
N ALA A 28 -29.83 7.65 -13.34
CA ALA A 28 -29.21 8.46 -12.30
C ALA A 28 -28.80 7.59 -11.09
N ALA A 29 -29.67 6.66 -10.67
CA ALA A 29 -29.39 5.75 -9.57
C ALA A 29 -28.28 4.74 -9.91
N THR A 30 -28.29 4.15 -11.12
CA THR A 30 -27.26 3.19 -11.52
C THR A 30 -25.89 3.84 -11.72
N VAL A 31 -25.84 5.05 -12.29
CA VAL A 31 -24.59 5.81 -12.42
C VAL A 31 -24.05 6.18 -11.03
N TRP A 32 -24.92 6.56 -10.07
CA TRP A 32 -24.48 6.84 -8.71
C TRP A 32 -23.88 5.61 -8.02
N LEU A 33 -24.46 4.42 -8.19
CA LEU A 33 -23.92 3.16 -7.66
C LEU A 33 -22.56 2.81 -8.29
N LEU A 34 -22.43 2.98 -9.60
CA LEU A 34 -21.17 2.74 -10.32
C LEU A 34 -20.08 3.72 -9.90
N VAL A 35 -20.39 5.01 -9.79
CA VAL A 35 -19.46 6.06 -9.36
C VAL A 35 -19.08 5.86 -7.89
N SER A 36 -20.02 5.52 -7.02
CA SER A 36 -19.75 5.27 -5.61
C SER A 36 -18.91 3.99 -5.39
N GLY A 37 -19.13 2.94 -6.20
CA GLY A 37 -18.30 1.74 -6.21
C GLY A 37 -16.88 1.99 -6.73
N TYR A 38 -16.71 2.91 -7.69
CA TYR A 38 -15.40 3.34 -8.20
C TYR A 38 -14.65 4.27 -7.23
N MET A 39 -15.38 5.07 -6.45
CA MET A 39 -14.80 6.01 -5.47
C MET A 39 -14.47 5.37 -4.11
N GLY A 40 -14.94 4.14 -3.84
CA GLY A 40 -14.79 3.48 -2.54
C GLY A 40 -13.57 2.57 -2.37
N GLY A 41 -12.78 2.34 -3.42
CA GLY A 41 -11.63 1.45 -3.37
C GLY A 41 -10.37 2.15 -3.80
N SER A 42 -9.67 2.82 -2.89
CA SER A 42 -8.22 2.97 -3.09
C SER A 42 -7.63 1.56 -2.94
N THR A 43 -7.65 0.77 -4.02
CA THR A 43 -6.88 -0.47 -4.11
C THR A 43 -5.42 -0.07 -4.13
N GLN A 44 -4.86 0.16 -2.94
CA GLN A 44 -3.43 0.39 -2.83
C GLN A 44 -2.72 -0.84 -3.41
N PRO A 45 -1.77 -0.65 -4.33
CA PRO A 45 -1.03 -1.77 -4.91
C PRO A 45 -0.41 -2.60 -3.78
N ASN A 46 -0.36 -3.91 -3.97
CA ASN A 46 0.23 -4.80 -2.97
C ASN A 46 1.75 -4.58 -2.94
N LEU A 47 2.32 -4.62 -1.73
CA LEU A 47 3.77 -4.64 -1.52
C LEU A 47 4.30 -6.05 -1.82
N THR A 48 5.11 -6.16 -2.86
CA THR A 48 5.87 -7.37 -3.20
C THR A 48 7.35 -7.10 -2.99
N ALA A 49 7.90 -7.68 -1.93
CA ALA A 49 9.32 -7.67 -1.63
C ALA A 49 9.70 -8.96 -0.88
N SER A 50 10.98 -9.31 -0.85
CA SER A 50 11.53 -10.32 0.04
C SER A 50 12.57 -9.70 0.97
N LEU A 51 12.62 -10.25 2.17
CA LEU A 51 13.55 -9.86 3.22
C LEU A 51 14.50 -11.04 3.47
N THR A 52 15.79 -10.76 3.58
CA THR A 52 16.80 -11.78 3.89
C THR A 52 17.63 -11.33 5.08
N TYR A 53 17.68 -12.15 6.11
CA TYR A 53 18.49 -11.92 7.30
C TYR A 53 19.95 -12.29 7.01
N ASP A 54 20.88 -11.38 7.27
CA ASP A 54 22.32 -11.64 7.12
C ASP A 54 22.91 -12.16 8.44
N VAL A 55 23.18 -13.47 8.49
CA VAL A 55 23.73 -14.15 9.67
C VAL A 55 25.18 -13.72 9.97
N GLN A 56 25.95 -13.30 8.96
CA GLN A 56 27.37 -12.99 9.12
C GLN A 56 27.61 -11.60 9.69
N THR A 57 26.71 -10.66 9.36
CA THR A 57 26.83 -9.25 9.78
C THR A 57 25.83 -8.87 10.87
N SER A 58 25.08 -9.82 11.43
CA SER A 58 24.10 -9.58 12.49
C SER A 58 24.50 -10.24 13.80
N ASN A 59 24.15 -9.61 14.92
CA ASN A 59 24.18 -10.22 16.24
C ASN A 59 22.95 -9.75 17.03
N PRO A 60 21.85 -10.51 16.97
CA PRO A 60 20.59 -10.11 17.58
C PRO A 60 20.67 -10.04 19.10
N THR A 61 21.55 -10.83 19.72
CA THR A 61 21.79 -10.81 21.18
C THR A 61 22.54 -9.55 21.60
N ALA A 62 23.53 -9.11 20.80
CA ALA A 62 24.20 -7.82 20.98
C ALA A 62 23.34 -6.63 20.52
N GLY A 63 22.19 -6.91 19.90
CA GLY A 63 21.16 -5.94 19.59
C GLY A 63 21.35 -5.21 18.27
N TYR A 64 21.91 -5.86 17.26
CA TYR A 64 21.95 -5.34 15.89
C TYR A 64 21.67 -6.42 14.84
N VAL A 65 20.94 -6.06 13.80
CA VAL A 65 20.58 -6.96 12.67
C VAL A 65 20.65 -6.22 11.34
N ASN A 66 21.10 -6.93 10.31
CA ASN A 66 21.12 -6.50 8.92
C ASN A 66 20.13 -7.34 8.11
N ILE A 67 19.27 -6.67 7.34
CA ILE A 67 18.25 -7.29 6.52
C ILE A 67 18.37 -6.75 5.10
N SER A 68 18.75 -7.59 4.15
CA SER A 68 18.74 -7.25 2.72
C SER A 68 17.31 -7.24 2.19
N VAL A 69 17.01 -6.28 1.33
CA VAL A 69 15.69 -6.11 0.72
C VAL A 69 15.77 -6.37 -0.77
N ALA A 70 14.84 -7.15 -1.30
CA ALA A 70 14.60 -7.25 -2.74
C ALA A 70 13.15 -6.89 -3.06
N MET A 71 12.93 -5.79 -3.77
CA MET A 71 11.61 -5.25 -4.08
C MET A 71 11.23 -5.49 -5.55
N SER A 72 9.98 -5.86 -5.78
CA SER A 72 9.41 -5.99 -7.13
C SER A 72 8.19 -5.11 -7.37
N SER A 73 7.43 -4.78 -6.32
CA SER A 73 6.34 -3.79 -6.37
C SER A 73 6.21 -3.08 -5.02
N PRO A 74 6.58 -1.79 -4.90
CA PRO A 74 7.23 -0.97 -5.93
C PRO A 74 8.66 -1.45 -6.26
N SER A 75 9.25 -0.93 -7.33
CA SER A 75 10.68 -1.13 -7.63
C SER A 75 11.60 -0.31 -6.73
N SER A 76 11.10 0.80 -6.16
CA SER A 76 11.78 1.60 -5.14
C SER A 76 10.77 2.40 -4.30
N ALA A 77 11.14 2.78 -3.09
CA ALA A 77 10.32 3.59 -2.20
C ALA A 77 11.16 4.67 -1.49
N ASP A 78 10.65 5.90 -1.39
CA ASP A 78 11.32 6.95 -0.63
C ASP A 78 11.51 6.48 0.83
N PHE A 79 12.70 6.69 1.44
CA PHE A 79 12.96 6.25 2.82
C PHE A 79 11.90 6.75 3.80
N THR A 80 11.42 7.97 3.58
CA THR A 80 10.36 8.60 4.38
C THR A 80 9.02 7.87 4.41
N LYS A 81 8.78 6.96 3.45
CA LYS A 81 7.57 6.13 3.34
C LYS A 81 7.79 4.72 3.89
N VAL A 82 9.02 4.36 4.22
CA VAL A 82 9.37 3.05 4.77
C VAL A 82 8.90 2.99 6.23
N ILE A 83 8.20 1.91 6.55
CA ILE A 83 7.66 1.64 7.87
C ILE A 83 8.21 0.30 8.34
N ILE A 84 8.85 0.30 9.51
CA ILE A 84 9.42 -0.91 10.11
C ILE A 84 8.65 -1.23 11.37
N GLY A 85 8.08 -2.43 11.42
CA GLY A 85 7.43 -3.01 12.59
C GLY A 85 8.30 -4.08 13.25
N ILE A 86 8.08 -4.30 14.54
CA ILE A 86 8.72 -5.36 15.32
C ILE A 86 7.62 -6.13 16.05
N ASN A 87 7.62 -7.45 15.94
CA ASN A 87 6.64 -8.36 16.53
C ASN A 87 5.20 -7.96 16.23
N GLY A 88 4.92 -7.60 14.97
CA GLY A 88 3.59 -7.18 14.50
C GLY A 88 3.14 -5.80 14.99
N THR A 89 3.95 -5.10 15.78
CA THR A 89 3.66 -3.74 16.23
C THR A 89 4.37 -2.73 15.35
N TYR A 90 3.62 -1.75 14.86
CA TYR A 90 4.16 -0.65 14.07
C TYR A 90 4.26 0.62 14.92
N PRO A 91 5.31 1.43 14.75
CA PRO A 91 5.40 2.73 15.39
C PRO A 91 4.29 3.68 14.86
N THR A 92 4.13 4.88 15.43
CA THR A 92 3.17 5.89 14.97
C THR A 92 3.89 7.12 14.43
N GLY A 93 3.61 7.56 13.19
CA GLY A 93 4.22 8.74 12.56
C GLY A 93 5.20 8.45 11.41
N LYS A 94 6.19 9.33 11.23
CA LYS A 94 7.27 9.21 10.22
C LYS A 94 8.54 8.69 10.91
N TYR A 95 9.15 7.64 10.38
CA TYR A 95 10.20 6.88 11.08
C TYR A 95 11.60 7.10 10.56
N LEU A 96 11.72 7.29 9.26
CA LEU A 96 12.97 7.50 8.55
C LEU A 96 12.98 8.91 7.95
N SER A 97 14.12 9.56 8.10
CA SER A 97 14.45 10.82 7.47
C SER A 97 14.82 10.60 6.00
N ALA A 98 14.99 11.69 5.24
CA ALA A 98 15.31 11.60 3.82
C ALA A 98 16.73 11.06 3.55
N ASP A 99 17.58 10.97 4.58
CA ASP A 99 18.91 10.36 4.56
C ASP A 99 18.89 8.85 4.86
N GLY A 100 17.70 8.26 5.04
CA GLY A 100 17.57 6.84 5.38
C GLY A 100 17.89 6.52 6.84
N THR A 101 17.99 7.50 7.73
CA THR A 101 18.22 7.26 9.16
C THR A 101 17.01 7.63 10.01
N GLY A 102 16.86 6.99 11.16
CA GLY A 102 15.77 7.30 12.07
C GLY A 102 15.70 6.42 13.30
N THR A 103 14.65 6.65 14.09
CA THR A 103 14.37 5.86 15.29
C THR A 103 12.93 5.38 15.25
N ILE A 104 12.72 4.16 15.72
CA ILE A 104 11.39 3.58 15.92
C ILE A 104 11.24 3.24 17.39
N THR A 105 10.11 3.65 17.99
CA THR A 105 9.79 3.29 19.37
C THR A 105 8.60 2.33 19.35
N ILE A 106 8.79 1.15 19.91
CA ILE A 106 7.80 0.07 19.97
C ILE A 106 7.77 -0.44 21.40
N ASN A 107 6.60 -0.44 22.04
CA ASN A 107 6.42 -0.90 23.43
C ASN A 107 7.44 -0.29 24.41
N SER A 108 7.67 1.02 24.31
CA SER A 108 8.65 1.79 25.11
C SER A 108 10.13 1.45 24.89
N VAL A 109 10.46 0.64 23.87
CA VAL A 109 11.83 0.35 23.45
C VAL A 109 12.14 1.12 22.17
N THR A 110 13.26 1.86 22.14
CA THR A 110 13.64 2.69 21.00
C THR A 110 14.79 2.06 20.23
N TYR A 111 14.52 1.62 19.01
CA TYR A 111 15.51 1.08 18.09
C TYR A 111 15.97 2.16 17.11
N ASN A 112 17.25 2.13 16.78
CA ASN A 112 17.81 2.94 15.71
C ASN A 112 17.72 2.16 14.40
N VAL A 113 17.40 2.86 13.32
CA VAL A 113 17.31 2.30 11.98
C VAL A 113 18.15 3.13 11.04
N LYS A 114 18.91 2.44 10.18
CA LYS A 114 19.61 3.03 9.05
C LYS A 114 19.37 2.17 7.81
N VAL A 115 19.04 2.81 6.69
CA VAL A 115 19.09 2.18 5.38
C VAL A 115 20.49 2.41 4.80
N ILE A 116 21.12 1.32 4.36
CA ILE A 116 22.37 1.34 3.60
C ILE A 116 21.96 1.23 2.14
N ASP A 117 22.01 2.37 1.48
CA ASP A 117 21.77 2.54 0.05
C ASP A 117 23.05 2.18 -0.72
N TYR A 118 23.03 1.04 -1.41
CA TYR A 118 24.20 0.56 -2.16
C TYR A 118 24.23 1.08 -3.60
N ASP A 119 23.07 1.41 -4.18
CA ASP A 119 22.96 1.88 -5.56
C ASP A 119 23.03 3.42 -5.67
N GLY A 120 22.92 4.13 -4.53
CA GLY A 120 23.04 5.57 -4.40
C GLY A 120 21.84 6.35 -4.90
N ASN A 121 20.68 5.71 -5.05
CA ASN A 121 19.48 6.33 -5.64
C ASN A 121 18.67 7.20 -4.65
N GLY A 122 19.02 7.20 -3.35
CA GLY A 122 18.34 7.95 -2.30
C GLY A 122 16.95 7.41 -1.92
N LYS A 123 16.69 6.13 -2.19
CA LYS A 123 15.45 5.40 -1.97
C LYS A 123 15.77 3.99 -1.53
N LEU A 124 14.79 3.32 -0.93
CA LEU A 124 14.87 1.88 -0.67
C LEU A 124 14.56 1.14 -1.97
N SER A 125 15.52 0.38 -2.49
CA SER A 125 15.38 -0.45 -3.70
C SER A 125 15.91 -1.87 -3.45
N THR A 126 15.91 -2.68 -4.50
CA THR A 126 16.50 -4.02 -4.46
C THR A 126 18.02 -3.95 -4.30
N GLY A 127 18.53 -4.66 -3.29
CA GLY A 127 19.96 -4.72 -2.98
C GLY A 127 20.34 -3.92 -1.74
N ASP A 128 19.47 -3.02 -1.29
CA ASP A 128 19.69 -2.23 -0.08
C ASP A 128 19.57 -3.07 1.19
N VAL A 129 20.19 -2.58 2.25
CA VAL A 129 20.18 -3.22 3.57
C VAL A 129 19.53 -2.30 4.60
N ILE A 130 18.57 -2.83 5.34
CA ILE A 130 18.02 -2.20 6.53
C ILE A 130 18.83 -2.69 7.74
N TYR A 131 19.51 -1.75 8.38
CA TYR A 131 20.28 -1.97 9.61
C TYR A 131 19.47 -1.47 10.81
N ILE A 132 19.15 -2.36 11.74
CA ILE A 132 18.40 -2.05 12.97
C ILE A 132 19.29 -2.36 14.16
N TYR A 133 19.42 -1.42 15.11
CA TYR A 133 20.31 -1.58 16.26
C TYR A 133 19.87 -0.85 17.52
N GLY A 134 20.41 -1.28 18.66
CA GLY A 134 20.28 -0.62 19.97
C GLY A 134 19.68 -1.50 21.06
N HIS A 135 18.98 -2.57 20.70
CA HIS A 135 18.35 -3.50 21.65
C HIS A 135 18.32 -4.92 21.10
N ASN A 136 18.21 -5.90 22.00
CA ASN A 136 18.12 -7.31 21.64
C ASN A 136 16.95 -7.57 20.67
N LEU A 137 17.22 -8.34 19.61
CA LEU A 137 16.29 -8.69 18.54
C LEU A 137 16.20 -10.21 18.31
N ASN A 138 16.71 -11.02 19.25
CA ASN A 138 16.67 -12.47 19.13
C ASN A 138 15.22 -12.96 19.20
N GLY A 139 14.83 -13.80 18.23
CA GLY A 139 13.44 -14.26 18.08
C GLY A 139 12.45 -13.19 17.62
N ALA A 140 12.89 -11.96 17.31
CA ALA A 140 11.98 -10.90 16.90
C ALA A 140 11.53 -11.07 15.44
N THR A 141 10.29 -10.74 15.14
CA THR A 141 9.78 -10.66 13.76
C THR A 141 9.84 -9.22 13.27
N ILE A 142 10.71 -8.95 12.30
CA ILE A 142 10.83 -7.64 11.66
C ILE A 142 9.86 -7.59 10.48
N SER A 143 9.07 -6.52 10.41
CA SER A 143 8.09 -6.27 9.36
C SER A 143 8.45 -5.04 8.56
N LEU A 144 8.42 -5.12 7.23
CA LEU A 144 8.56 -4.01 6.30
C LEU A 144 7.21 -3.70 5.66
N ALA A 145 6.76 -2.45 5.80
CA ALA A 145 5.61 -1.91 5.07
C ALA A 145 6.00 -0.59 4.39
N ILE A 146 5.28 -0.22 3.34
CA ILE A 146 5.52 1.03 2.60
C ILE A 146 4.22 1.82 2.55
N SER A 147 4.28 3.09 2.96
CA SER A 147 3.13 4.00 2.85
C SER A 147 2.69 4.16 1.40
N GLY A 148 1.40 3.92 1.12
CA GLY A 148 0.86 3.89 -0.23
C GLY A 148 0.66 2.48 -0.82
N TYR A 149 1.14 1.44 -0.12
CA TYR A 149 1.02 0.05 -0.52
C TYR A 149 0.28 -0.76 0.54
N SER A 150 -0.49 -1.75 0.10
CA SER A 150 -1.17 -2.69 0.98
C SER A 150 -0.26 -3.87 1.36
N GLY A 151 -0.36 -4.31 2.62
CA GLY A 151 0.40 -5.44 3.16
C GLY A 151 1.77 -5.09 3.73
N SER A 152 2.43 -6.11 4.28
CA SER A 152 3.78 -6.03 4.86
C SER A 152 4.54 -7.31 4.58
N GLN A 153 5.85 -7.22 4.38
CA GLN A 153 6.75 -8.38 4.30
C GLN A 153 7.44 -8.58 5.64
N GLN A 154 7.68 -9.82 6.04
CA GLN A 154 8.17 -10.12 7.38
C GLN A 154 9.29 -11.15 7.36
N ILE A 155 10.19 -11.05 8.33
CA ILE A 155 11.22 -12.03 8.59
C ILE A 155 11.41 -12.21 10.09
N THR A 156 11.52 -13.46 10.53
CA THR A 156 11.83 -13.78 11.93
C THR A 156 13.33 -13.98 12.09
N ILE A 157 13.90 -13.26 13.04
CA ILE A 157 15.32 -13.33 13.39
C ILE A 157 15.53 -14.57 14.30
N PRO A 158 16.55 -15.39 14.03
CA PRO A 158 16.86 -16.54 14.87
C PRO A 158 17.33 -16.15 16.29
#